data_AF-A0A7J4S246-F1
#
_entry.id   AF-A0A7J4S246-F1
#
_cell.length_a   1.000
_cell.length_b   1.000
_cell.length_c   1.000
_cell.angle_alpha   90.00
_cell.angle_beta   90.00
_cell.angle_gamma   90.00
#
_symmetry.space_group_name_H-M   'P 1'
#
loop_
_entity.id
_entity.type
_entity.pdbx_description
1 polymer ?
#
loop_
_entity_poly.entity_id
_entity_poly.type
_entity_poly.pdbx_seq_one_letter_code
_entity_poly.pdbx_strand_id
1 'polypeptide(L)'
;MEEQQLRNTALKATSFPLSLVTQLFTHVGLLHLLGNLLPLLAFGVIVENRLRSYDVIVIFLCAGTIAGCVFALLSPQTMLAGASSGITGLIGRRYSFTPRRQPPL
;
A
#
# COMPACT_ATOMS: atom_id res chain seq x y z
N MET A 1 22.05 20.39 20.16
CA MET A 1 20.71 19.84 19.87
C MET A 1 20.24 20.18 18.46
N GLU A 2 20.46 21.41 17.96
CA GLU A 2 20.09 21.83 16.59
C GLU A 2 20.70 20.97 15.47
N GLU A 3 21.99 20.63 15.56
CA GLU A 3 22.67 19.79 14.56
C GLU A 3 22.07 18.39 14.41
N GLN A 4 21.67 17.76 15.51
CA GLN A 4 21.01 16.44 15.46
C GLN A 4 19.64 16.53 14.82
N GLN A 5 18.92 17.63 15.03
CA GLN A 5 17.60 17.85 14.45
C GLN A 5 17.70 18.13 12.94
N LEU A 6 18.68 18.94 12.52
CA LEU A 6 19.01 19.14 11.11
C LEU A 6 19.40 17.82 10.43
N ARG A 7 20.23 17.00 11.08
CA ARG A 7 20.64 15.69 10.57
C ARG A 7 19.48 14.72 10.43
N ASN A 8 18.58 14.66 11.42
CA ASN A 8 17.39 13.81 11.36
C ASN A 8 16.43 14.25 10.26
N THR A 9 16.31 15.56 10.04
CA THR A 9 15.46 16.12 8.98
C THR A 9 16.04 15.80 7.59
N ALA A 10 17.36 15.93 7.42
CA ALA A 10 18.06 15.55 6.19
C ALA A 10 17.98 14.04 5.91
N LEU A 11 18.15 13.19 6.94
CA LEU A 11 18.00 11.73 6.83
C LEU A 11 16.56 11.34 6.46
N LYS A 12 15.56 12.04 7.01
CA LYS A 12 14.15 11.79 6.70
C LYS A 12 13.79 12.24 5.28
N ALA A 13 14.32 13.38 4.83
CA ALA A 13 14.11 13.89 3.48
C ALA A 13 14.74 12.98 2.41
N THR A 14 15.95 12.48 2.66
CA THR A 14 16.65 11.55 1.73
C THR A 14 16.03 10.16 1.70
N SER A 15 15.54 9.67 2.84
CA SER A 15 14.88 8.37 2.92
C SER A 15 13.40 8.43 2.52
N PHE A 16 12.81 9.61 2.35
CA PHE A 16 11.38 9.79 2.06
C PHE A 16 10.90 8.97 0.84
N PRO A 17 11.53 9.05 -0.35
CA PRO A 17 11.04 8.31 -1.51
C PRO A 17 11.09 6.80 -1.31
N LEU A 18 12.15 6.31 -0.66
CA LEU A 18 12.32 4.90 -0.35
C LEU A 18 11.30 4.44 0.70
N SER A 19 11.04 5.29 1.70
CA SER A 19 10.08 5.03 2.78
C SER A 19 8.65 4.86 2.28
N LEU A 20 8.27 5.52 1.18
CA LEU A 20 6.92 5.38 0.59
C LEU A 20 6.64 3.98 0.07
N VAL A 21 7.68 3.27 -0.38
CA VAL A 21 7.59 1.91 -0.90
C VAL A 21 7.87 0.89 0.20
N THR A 22 8.93 1.11 1.00
CA THR A 22 9.33 0.15 2.04
C THR A 22 8.33 0.05 3.19
N GLN A 23 7.51 1.07 3.42
CA GLN A 23 6.40 1.02 4.38
C GLN A 23 5.42 -0.13 4.10
N LEU A 24 5.20 -0.50 2.83
CA LEU A 24 4.30 -1.59 2.44
C LEU A 24 4.77 -2.96 2.92
N PHE A 25 6.08 -3.10 3.14
CA PHE A 25 6.70 -4.35 3.55
C PHE A 25 7.07 -4.36 5.04
N THR A 26 7.09 -3.19 5.67
CA THR A 26 7.41 -3.04 7.09
C THR A 26 6.18 -3.37 7.94
N HIS A 27 6.31 -4.28 8.89
CA HIS A 27 5.21 -4.70 9.77
C HIS A 27 5.62 -4.64 11.24
N VAL A 28 4.72 -4.12 12.07
CA VAL A 28 4.91 -4.03 13.53
C VAL A 28 4.42 -5.33 14.17
N GLY A 29 5.24 -6.38 14.10
CA GLY A 29 4.97 -7.68 14.73
C GLY A 29 4.24 -8.70 13.85
N LEU A 30 4.19 -9.94 14.35
CA LEU A 30 3.74 -11.11 13.59
C LEU A 30 2.23 -11.08 13.28
N LEU A 31 1.40 -10.70 14.24
CA LEU A 31 -0.05 -10.60 14.03
C LEU A 31 -0.39 -9.55 12.96
N HIS A 32 0.33 -8.42 12.94
CA HIS A 32 0.12 -7.40 11.92
C HIS A 32 0.55 -7.90 10.54
N LEU A 33 1.65 -8.65 10.44
CA LEU A 33 2.07 -9.30 9.20
C LEU A 33 1.02 -10.31 8.69
N LEU A 34 0.58 -11.23 9.55
CA LEU A 34 -0.42 -12.24 9.18
C LEU A 34 -1.75 -11.60 8.80
N GLY A 35 -2.18 -10.57 9.55
CA GLY A 35 -3.40 -9.82 9.28
C GLY A 35 -3.39 -9.09 7.93
N ASN A 36 -2.21 -8.80 7.36
CA ASN A 36 -2.08 -8.24 6.02
C ASN A 36 -1.87 -9.32 4.94
N LEU A 37 -1.18 -10.41 5.26
CA LEU A 37 -0.92 -11.48 4.30
C LEU A 37 -2.22 -12.19 3.87
N LEU A 38 -3.14 -12.44 4.80
CA LEU A 38 -4.39 -13.15 4.49
C LEU A 38 -5.29 -12.34 3.52
N PRO A 39 -5.58 -11.05 3.75
CA PRO A 39 -6.32 -10.25 2.78
C PRO A 39 -5.55 -10.03 1.48
N LEU A 40 -4.22 -9.87 1.53
CA LEU A 40 -3.42 -9.74 0.32
C LEU A 40 -3.54 -10.96 -0.58
N LEU A 41 -3.45 -12.17 -0.01
CA LEU A 41 -3.65 -13.42 -0.75
C LEU A 41 -5.08 -13.52 -1.30
N ALA A 42 -6.09 -13.24 -0.48
CA ALA A 42 -7.48 -13.34 -0.88
C ALA A 42 -7.84 -12.35 -2.01
N PHE A 43 -7.59 -11.06 -1.82
CA PHE A 43 -7.94 -10.04 -2.82
C PHE A 43 -6.96 -10.03 -4.00
N GLY A 44 -5.69 -10.35 -3.78
CA GLY A 44 -4.69 -10.49 -4.83
C GLY A 44 -5.12 -11.53 -5.86
N VAL A 45 -5.46 -12.74 -5.43
CA VAL A 45 -5.93 -13.82 -6.32
C VAL A 45 -7.23 -13.43 -7.04
N ILE A 46 -8.18 -12.79 -6.34
CA ILE A 46 -9.45 -12.40 -6.98
C ILE A 46 -9.21 -11.34 -8.07
N VAL A 47 -8.32 -10.37 -7.84
CA VAL A 47 -7.98 -9.34 -8.83
C VAL A 47 -7.16 -9.95 -9.98
N GLU A 48 -6.20 -10.83 -9.67
CA GLU A 48 -5.40 -11.56 -10.64
C GLU A 48 -6.27 -12.42 -11.57
N ASN A 49 -7.30 -13.09 -11.05
CA ASN A 49 -8.23 -13.89 -11.87
C ASN A 49 -9.01 -13.05 -12.91
N ARG A 50 -8.99 -11.73 -12.79
CA ARG A 50 -9.68 -10.80 -13.70
C ARG A 50 -8.73 -9.92 -14.51
N LEU A 51 -7.46 -9.84 -14.12
CA LEU A 51 -6.43 -8.98 -14.69
C LEU A 51 -5.15 -9.79 -14.93
N ARG A 52 -4.03 -9.13 -15.25
CA ARG A 52 -2.74 -9.81 -15.35
C ARG A 52 -2.04 -9.74 -14.00
N SER A 53 -1.18 -10.70 -13.70
CA SER A 53 -0.42 -10.74 -12.44
C SER A 53 0.35 -9.45 -12.16
N TYR A 54 0.89 -8.80 -13.21
CA TYR A 54 1.59 -7.52 -13.06
C TYR A 54 0.64 -6.37 -12.64
N ASP A 55 -0.64 -6.41 -13.02
CA ASP A 55 -1.60 -5.36 -12.66
C ASP A 55 -1.82 -5.35 -11.13
N VAL A 56 -1.82 -6.52 -10.49
CA VAL A 56 -1.93 -6.64 -9.03
C VAL A 56 -0.77 -5.91 -8.35
N ILE A 57 0.45 -6.12 -8.83
CA ILE A 57 1.66 -5.48 -8.28
C ILE A 57 1.59 -3.96 -8.47
N VAL A 58 1.24 -3.50 -9.67
CA VAL A 58 1.13 -2.07 -9.97
C VAL A 58 0.06 -1.41 -9.11
N ILE A 59 -1.13 -2.01 -9.00
CA ILE A 59 -2.22 -1.46 -8.17
C ILE A 59 -1.80 -1.40 -6.70
N PHE A 60 -1.20 -2.47 -6.18
CA PHE A 60 -0.73 -2.55 -4.80
C PHE A 60 0.30 -1.44 -4.50
N LEU A 61 1.31 -1.29 -5.34
CA LEU A 61 2.37 -0.28 -5.16
C LEU A 61 1.84 1.15 -5.34
N CYS A 62 1.03 1.41 -6.37
CA CYS A 62 0.48 2.74 -6.61
C CYS A 62 -0.46 3.18 -5.50
N ALA A 63 -1.41 2.32 -5.09
CA ALA A 63 -2.34 2.64 -4.00
C ALA A 63 -1.59 2.85 -2.68
N GLY A 64 -0.61 1.97 -2.39
CA GLY A 64 0.26 2.09 -1.23
C GLY A 64 1.05 3.39 -1.19
N THR A 65 1.66 3.77 -2.32
CA THR A 65 2.46 5.00 -2.44
C THR A 65 1.59 6.25 -2.27
N ILE A 66 0.41 6.29 -2.90
CA ILE A 66 -0.54 7.41 -2.77
C ILE A 66 -0.97 7.56 -1.31
N ALA A 67 -1.36 6.46 -0.66
CA ALA A 67 -1.72 6.47 0.75
C ALA A 67 -0.56 6.92 1.64
N GLY A 68 0.67 6.48 1.35
CA GLY A 68 1.88 6.92 2.05
C GLY A 68 2.13 8.43 1.93
N CYS A 69 1.95 8.99 0.73
CA CYS A 69 2.05 10.44 0.50
C CYS A 69 1.00 11.20 1.31
N VAL A 70 -0.27 10.76 1.25
CA VAL A 70 -1.37 11.37 2.01
C VAL A 70 -1.10 11.29 3.51
N PHE A 71 -0.67 10.12 4.01
CA PHE A 71 -0.37 9.93 5.42
C PHE A 71 0.78 10.82 5.89
N ALA A 72 1.84 10.96 5.10
CA ALA A 72 2.96 11.84 5.43
C ALA A 72 2.55 13.32 5.54
N LEU A 73 1.56 13.76 4.77
CA LEU A 73 1.01 15.12 4.85
C LEU A 73 0.12 15.31 6.10
N LEU A 74 -0.68 14.30 6.44
CA LEU A 74 -1.62 14.37 7.56
C LEU A 74 -0.98 14.09 8.92
N SER A 75 0.08 13.28 8.95
CA SER A 75 0.72 12.82 10.17
C SER A 75 2.24 12.69 9.96
N PRO A 76 2.96 13.81 9.81
CA PRO A 76 4.38 13.80 9.45
C PRO A 76 5.30 13.18 10.51
N GLN A 77 4.83 13.05 11.76
CA GLN A 77 5.63 12.51 12.87
C GLN A 77 5.45 11.00 13.08
N THR A 78 4.46 10.38 12.44
CA THR A 78 4.19 8.95 12.60
C THR A 78 4.77 8.15 11.45
N MET A 79 5.29 6.96 11.77
CA MET A 79 5.74 6.01 10.76
C MET A 79 4.54 5.21 10.27
N LEU A 80 4.28 5.23 8.97
CA LEU A 80 3.36 4.30 8.33
C LEU A 80 4.05 2.96 8.14
N ALA A 81 3.37 1.87 8.48
CA ALA A 81 3.86 0.52 8.29
C ALA A 81 2.69 -0.42 8.00
N GLY A 82 2.84 -1.24 6.97
CA GLY A 82 1.95 -2.36 6.67
C GLY A 82 1.40 -2.32 5.24
N ALA A 83 1.16 -3.51 4.70
CA ALA A 83 0.61 -3.68 3.35
C ALA A 83 -0.85 -3.23 3.20
N SER A 84 -1.54 -2.89 4.29
CA SER A 84 -2.96 -2.54 4.34
C SER A 84 -3.34 -1.41 3.37
N SER A 85 -2.46 -0.42 3.21
CA SER A 85 -2.63 0.69 2.28
C SER A 85 -2.70 0.21 0.82
N GLY A 86 -1.82 -0.71 0.42
CA GLY A 86 -1.86 -1.35 -0.89
C GLY A 86 -3.03 -2.32 -1.07
N ILE A 87 -3.37 -3.09 -0.03
CA ILE A 87 -4.51 -4.03 -0.04
C ILE A 87 -5.82 -3.28 -0.27
N THR A 88 -6.00 -2.11 0.33
CA THR A 88 -7.18 -1.27 0.13
C THR A 88 -7.36 -0.89 -1.35
N GLY A 89 -6.27 -0.66 -2.08
CA GLY A 89 -6.31 -0.47 -3.52
C GLY A 89 -6.80 -1.68 -4.31
N LEU A 90 -6.36 -2.89 -3.92
CA LEU A 90 -6.83 -4.14 -4.53
C LEU A 90 -8.32 -4.38 -4.27
N ILE A 91 -8.78 -4.09 -3.06
CA ILE A 91 -10.21 -4.14 -2.69
C ILE A 91 -11.00 -3.16 -3.57
N GLY A 92 -10.57 -1.90 -3.67
CA GLY A 92 -11.21 -0.91 -4.54
C GLY A 92 -11.25 -1.36 -6.00
N ARG A 93 -10.16 -1.93 -6.52
CA ARG A 93 -10.13 -2.49 -7.87
C ARG A 93 -11.16 -3.60 -8.04
N ARG A 94 -11.26 -4.52 -7.08
CA ARG A 94 -12.23 -5.61 -7.13
C ARG A 94 -13.68 -5.12 -7.27
N TYR A 95 -14.04 -4.01 -6.60
CA TYR A 95 -15.37 -3.44 -6.70
C TYR A 95 -15.58 -2.58 -7.96
N SER A 96 -14.52 -2.05 -8.55
CA SER A 96 -14.60 -1.29 -9.82
C SER A 96 -14.96 -2.15 -11.05
N PHE A 97 -14.94 -3.48 -10.93
CA PHE A 97 -15.35 -4.35 -12.04
C PHE A 97 -16.84 -4.18 -12.33
N THR A 98 -17.16 -3.51 -13.43
CA THR A 98 -18.53 -3.46 -13.95
C THR A 98 -18.98 -4.88 -14.33
N PRO A 99 -20.17 -5.35 -13.89
CA PRO A 99 -20.73 -6.59 -14.39
C PRO A 99 -20.83 -6.50 -15.92
N ARG A 100 -20.23 -7.44 -16.66
CA ARG A 100 -20.58 -7.59 -18.06
C ARG A 100 -22.07 -7.92 -18.08
N ARG A 101 -22.88 -7.05 -18.68
CA ARG A 101 -24.25 -7.40 -19.04
C ARG A 101 -24.13 -8.62 -19.96
N GLN A 102 -24.46 -9.80 -19.45
CA GLN A 102 -24.71 -10.94 -20.33
C GLN A 102 -26.02 -10.61 -21.04
N PRO A 103 -26.05 -10.49 -22.38
CA PRO A 103 -27.31 -10.41 -23.08
C PRO A 103 -28.12 -11.69 -22.77
N PRO A 104 -29.44 -11.59 -22.56
CA PRO A 104 -30.26 -12.78 -22.43
C PRO A 104 -30.13 -13.63 -23.69
N LEU A 105 -30.03 -14.95 -23.51
CA LEU A 105 -30.02 -15.95 -24.58
C LEU A 105 -31.34 -15.94 -25.37
#